data_AF-A0A849D489-F1
#
_entry.id   AF-A0A849D489-F1
#
_cell.length_a   1.000
_cell.length_b   1.000
_cell.length_c   1.000
_cell.angle_alpha   90.00
_cell.angle_beta   90.00
_cell.angle_gamma   90.00
#
_symmetry.space_group_name_H-M   'P 1'
#
loop_
_entity.id
_entity.type
_entity.pdbx_description
1 polymer ?
#
loop_
_entity_poly.entity_id
_entity_poly.type
_entity_poly.pdbx_seq_one_letter_code
_entity_poly.pdbx_strand_id
1 'polypeptide(L)'
;MTKKKQDIITPPPYTFDVSWEELLEDKRFLKVFLSDILENYVIKQRWYGGKSSTLKYIELQEYFRIQQKGEVYYGLLLEINFKEAFYHHYFLPIAFVSDESFAEKDRILPISIKGQDGFIIDAINLEAFRKLVFERIMTAVPNDTTKVRYHKSEFFTHTEYKSSRYMGMEQSNTSVILNDSSVIKFFRRIYADKNPDYEMSRFLSERKGYKNTPAYQGSISIIDADGANITIALMQELVPNQGDAWEYFLKEIDLIFSNLEYKNITVNRLPQIDLFQPLPLKDVPHEIIDWAGLNVFLKLQALAQRTAEMHIALGSEFEDTAFTPARFNGDYEVWLKNRLLYQFQNRLNTVEN
;
A
#
# COMPACT_ATOMS: atom_id res chain seq x y z
N MET A 1 -32.16 5.64 39.07
CA MET A 1 -31.12 6.68 38.90
C MET A 1 -29.80 6.14 39.39
N THR A 2 -28.98 5.59 38.49
CA THR A 2 -27.63 5.14 38.78
C THR A 2 -26.71 5.94 37.87
N LYS A 3 -26.10 7.00 38.43
CA LYS A 3 -25.13 7.84 37.74
C LYS A 3 -23.96 6.96 37.31
N LYS A 4 -23.81 6.72 36.00
CA LYS A 4 -22.54 6.30 35.42
C LYS A 4 -21.50 7.34 35.84
N LYS A 5 -20.51 6.93 36.64
CA LYS A 5 -19.30 7.73 36.85
C LYS A 5 -18.67 7.92 35.46
N GLN A 6 -18.73 9.13 34.94
CA GLN A 6 -17.84 9.56 33.88
C GLN A 6 -16.45 9.60 34.49
N ASP A 7 -15.60 8.64 34.11
CA ASP A 7 -14.17 8.73 34.40
C ASP A 7 -13.66 9.98 33.70
N ILE A 8 -13.20 10.94 34.50
CA ILE A 8 -12.68 12.22 34.06
C ILE A 8 -11.38 11.94 33.29
N ILE A 9 -11.40 12.16 31.98
CA ILE A 9 -10.23 12.13 31.11
C ILE A 9 -9.36 13.33 31.52
N THR A 10 -8.13 13.08 31.91
CA THR A 10 -7.17 14.14 32.29
C THR A 10 -6.90 15.02 31.07
N PRO A 11 -7.13 16.35 31.13
CA PRO A 11 -6.77 17.23 30.03
C PRO A 11 -5.24 17.27 29.87
N PRO A 12 -4.74 17.55 28.65
CA PRO A 12 -3.30 17.65 28.38
C PRO A 12 -2.60 18.66 29.31
N PRO A 13 -1.31 18.44 29.62
CA PRO A 13 -0.41 17.43 29.06
C PRO A 13 -0.62 16.03 29.64
N TYR A 14 -0.46 15.01 28.79
CA TYR A 14 -0.50 13.61 29.22
C TYR A 14 0.86 13.20 29.79
N THR A 15 0.90 12.87 31.08
CA THR A 15 2.13 12.49 31.78
C THR A 15 2.06 11.06 32.28
N PHE A 16 3.12 10.30 32.04
CA PHE A 16 3.24 8.90 32.45
C PHE A 16 4.61 8.64 33.09
N ASP A 17 4.61 7.94 34.23
CA ASP A 17 5.84 7.58 34.98
C ASP A 17 6.47 6.25 34.52
N VAL A 18 5.86 5.59 33.52
CA VAL A 18 6.37 4.35 32.91
C VAL A 18 7.36 4.65 31.79
N SER A 19 8.22 3.70 31.42
CA SER A 19 9.14 3.93 30.30
C SER A 19 8.43 3.87 28.94
N TRP A 20 9.07 4.35 27.88
CA TRP A 20 8.56 4.17 26.51
C TRP A 20 8.25 2.70 26.20
N GLU A 21 9.06 1.79 26.74
CA GLU A 21 8.92 0.36 26.50
C GLU A 21 7.73 -0.29 27.19
N GLU A 22 7.24 0.34 28.26
CA GLU A 22 6.11 -0.10 29.09
C GLU A 22 4.85 0.72 28.79
N LEU A 23 4.94 1.77 27.98
CA LEU A 23 3.83 2.71 27.75
C LEU A 23 2.59 2.03 27.17
N LEU A 24 2.78 1.10 26.23
CA LEU A 24 1.68 0.32 25.63
C LEU A 24 1.06 -0.70 26.60
N GLU A 25 1.66 -0.93 27.77
CA GLU A 25 1.09 -1.76 28.84
C GLU A 25 0.24 -0.93 29.83
N ASP A 26 0.39 0.40 29.85
CA ASP A 26 -0.43 1.30 30.66
C ASP A 26 -1.85 1.41 30.05
N LYS A 27 -2.83 0.82 30.76
CA LYS A 27 -4.24 0.82 30.33
C LYS A 27 -4.85 2.21 30.20
N ARG A 28 -4.38 3.20 30.98
CA ARG A 28 -4.86 4.58 30.88
C ARG A 28 -4.35 5.21 29.59
N PHE A 29 -3.08 4.97 29.25
CA PHE A 29 -2.51 5.40 27.97
C PHE A 29 -3.31 4.80 26.81
N LEU A 30 -3.46 3.47 26.75
CA LEU A 30 -4.17 2.82 25.65
C LEU A 30 -5.60 3.34 25.47
N LYS A 31 -6.34 3.52 26.57
CA LYS A 31 -7.72 4.02 26.52
C LYS A 31 -7.78 5.40 25.85
N VAL A 32 -6.99 6.35 26.34
CA VAL A 32 -6.97 7.73 25.81
C VAL A 32 -6.41 7.77 24.38
N PHE A 33 -5.33 7.02 24.13
CA PHE A 33 -4.68 6.99 22.83
C PHE A 33 -5.60 6.45 21.74
N LEU A 34 -6.34 5.38 22.01
CA LEU A 34 -7.25 4.77 21.04
C LEU A 34 -8.54 5.58 20.84
N SER A 35 -9.20 6.05 21.91
CA SER A 35 -10.52 6.68 21.79
C SER A 35 -10.45 8.15 21.34
N ASP A 36 -9.51 8.93 21.86
CA ASP A 36 -9.56 10.39 21.71
C ASP A 36 -8.53 10.87 20.70
N ILE A 37 -7.33 10.28 20.75
CA ILE A 37 -6.19 10.76 19.97
C ILE A 37 -6.17 10.13 18.59
N LEU A 38 -6.20 8.80 18.50
CA LEU A 38 -6.09 8.10 17.23
C LEU A 38 -7.30 8.31 16.32
N GLU A 39 -8.53 8.39 16.86
CA GLU A 39 -9.71 8.70 16.06
C GLU A 39 -9.54 10.03 15.30
N ASN A 40 -9.13 11.07 16.03
CA ASN A 40 -8.88 12.41 15.47
C ASN A 40 -7.69 12.45 14.51
N TYR A 41 -6.66 11.63 14.75
CA TYR A 41 -5.49 11.56 13.89
C TYR A 41 -5.78 10.82 12.58
N VAL A 42 -6.37 9.62 12.64
CA VAL A 42 -6.57 8.73 11.49
C VAL A 42 -7.53 9.31 10.47
N ILE A 43 -8.62 9.97 10.90
CA ILE A 43 -9.60 10.59 10.00
C ILE A 43 -8.96 11.66 9.09
N LYS A 44 -7.90 12.34 9.57
CA LYS A 44 -7.17 13.35 8.80
C LYS A 44 -6.20 12.76 7.79
N GLN A 45 -5.90 11.45 7.88
CA GLN A 45 -4.90 10.82 7.05
C GLN A 45 -5.42 10.53 5.66
N ARG A 46 -4.56 10.71 4.65
CA ARG A 46 -4.92 10.40 3.26
C ARG A 46 -5.17 8.91 3.05
N TRP A 47 -4.34 8.07 3.67
CA TRP A 47 -4.39 6.61 3.61
C TRP A 47 -5.59 5.98 4.34
N TYR A 48 -6.33 6.77 5.13
CA TYR A 48 -7.56 6.29 5.76
C TYR A 48 -8.64 6.07 4.69
N GLY A 49 -9.04 4.81 4.55
CA GLY A 49 -9.97 4.33 3.52
C GLY A 49 -11.43 4.36 3.94
N GLY A 50 -11.73 4.71 5.19
CA GLY A 50 -13.07 4.77 5.76
C GLY A 50 -13.74 6.14 5.65
N LYS A 51 -13.35 6.98 4.68
CA LYS A 51 -13.84 8.37 4.57
C LYS A 51 -15.32 8.50 4.26
N SER A 52 -15.93 7.46 3.70
CA SER A 52 -17.36 7.41 3.41
C SER A 52 -18.19 6.73 4.49
N SER A 53 -17.60 6.41 5.65
CA SER A 53 -18.25 5.63 6.70
C SER A 53 -17.95 6.21 8.08
N THR A 54 -18.83 5.97 9.04
CA THR A 54 -18.69 6.57 10.36
C THR A 54 -17.88 5.68 11.29
N LEU A 55 -16.69 6.14 11.70
CA LEU A 55 -15.87 5.49 12.72
C LEU A 55 -16.67 5.39 14.03
N LYS A 56 -16.71 4.19 14.62
CA LYS A 56 -17.42 3.88 15.86
C LYS A 56 -16.46 3.81 17.05
N TYR A 57 -15.35 3.09 16.89
CA TYR A 57 -14.23 3.02 17.84
C TYR A 57 -13.01 2.37 17.16
N ILE A 58 -11.83 2.53 17.78
CA ILE A 58 -10.59 1.86 17.39
C ILE A 58 -10.20 0.87 18.49
N GLU A 59 -9.87 -0.36 18.10
CA GLU A 59 -9.29 -1.38 18.97
C GLU A 59 -7.83 -1.65 18.58
N LEU A 60 -6.97 -1.81 19.59
CA LEU A 60 -5.62 -2.34 19.38
C LEU A 60 -5.72 -3.86 19.41
N GLN A 61 -5.58 -4.50 18.25
CA GLN A 61 -5.54 -5.96 18.16
C GLN A 61 -4.24 -6.47 18.75
N GLU A 62 -3.12 -5.88 18.31
CA GLU A 62 -1.80 -6.34 18.71
C GLU A 62 -0.76 -5.23 18.52
N TYR A 63 0.31 -5.29 19.33
CA TYR A 63 1.51 -4.50 19.08
C TYR A 63 2.77 -5.38 19.09
N PHE A 64 3.84 -4.86 18.49
CA PHE A 64 5.13 -5.54 18.42
C PHE A 64 6.27 -4.53 18.31
N ARG A 65 7.49 -4.98 18.67
CA ARG A 65 8.70 -4.16 18.58
C ARG A 65 9.35 -4.32 17.21
N ILE A 66 9.71 -3.20 16.61
CA ILE A 66 10.60 -3.11 15.44
C ILE A 66 11.88 -2.46 15.97
N GLN A 67 12.95 -3.25 16.14
CA GLN A 67 14.12 -2.81 16.90
C GLN A 67 15.45 -3.34 16.37
N GLN A 68 16.51 -2.57 16.54
CA GLN A 68 17.89 -2.90 16.17
C GLN A 68 18.87 -1.97 16.90
N LYS A 69 19.97 -2.52 17.43
CA LYS A 69 21.08 -1.73 18.02
C LYS A 69 20.64 -0.68 19.08
N GLY A 70 19.58 -0.97 19.83
CA GLY A 70 19.06 -0.08 20.88
C GLY A 70 17.96 0.90 20.43
N GLU A 71 17.71 1.05 19.13
CA GLU A 71 16.53 1.78 18.65
C GLU A 71 15.29 0.88 18.75
N VAL A 72 14.22 1.39 19.35
CA VAL A 72 12.97 0.65 19.60
C VAL A 72 11.77 1.47 19.11
N TYR A 73 11.05 0.91 18.14
CA TYR A 73 9.79 1.44 17.63
C TYR A 73 8.68 0.41 17.84
N TYR A 74 7.43 0.87 17.91
CA TYR A 74 6.29 0.00 18.10
C TYR A 74 5.39 -0.03 16.87
N GLY A 75 5.19 -1.21 16.29
CA GLY A 75 4.17 -1.44 15.29
C GLY A 75 2.83 -1.74 15.95
N LEU A 76 1.78 -1.03 15.57
CA LEU A 76 0.41 -1.27 16.04
C LEU A 76 -0.44 -1.87 14.93
N LEU A 77 -1.16 -2.95 15.24
CA LEU A 77 -2.26 -3.46 14.43
C LEU A 77 -3.56 -2.97 15.04
N LEU A 78 -4.24 -2.11 14.31
CA LEU A 78 -5.47 -1.46 14.74
C LEU A 78 -6.65 -2.07 13.99
N GLU A 79 -7.74 -2.32 14.68
CA GLU A 79 -9.04 -2.59 14.08
C GLU A 79 -9.92 -1.35 14.22
N ILE A 80 -10.29 -0.76 13.09
CA ILE A 80 -11.20 0.37 13.04
C ILE A 80 -12.60 -0.16 12.74
N ASN A 81 -13.48 -0.05 13.74
CA ASN A 81 -14.86 -0.50 13.65
C ASN A 81 -15.77 0.63 13.19
N PHE A 82 -16.67 0.33 12.27
CA PHE A 82 -17.61 1.28 11.67
C PHE A 82 -19.02 1.07 12.23
N LYS A 83 -19.86 2.12 12.23
CA LYS A 83 -21.25 2.03 12.69
C LYS A 83 -22.09 1.08 11.85
N GLU A 84 -21.71 0.93 10.59
CA GLU A 84 -22.30 0.11 9.55
C GLU A 84 -21.96 -1.39 9.70
N ALA A 85 -21.43 -1.79 10.87
CA ALA A 85 -21.16 -3.18 11.26
C ALA A 85 -20.13 -3.92 10.37
N PHE A 86 -19.11 -3.21 9.92
CA PHE A 86 -17.89 -3.78 9.35
C PHE A 86 -16.64 -3.15 9.99
N TYR A 87 -15.47 -3.71 9.72
CA TYR A 87 -14.20 -3.21 10.24
C TYR A 87 -13.09 -3.26 9.19
N HIS A 88 -12.04 -2.47 9.42
CA HIS A 88 -10.81 -2.48 8.64
C HIS A 88 -9.60 -2.62 9.56
N HIS A 89 -8.61 -3.42 9.15
CA HIS A 89 -7.33 -3.48 9.85
C HIS A 89 -6.34 -2.47 9.28
N TYR A 90 -5.61 -1.80 10.19
CA TYR A 90 -4.60 -0.82 9.86
C TYR A 90 -3.28 -1.10 10.59
N PHE A 91 -2.17 -0.85 9.91
CA PHE A 91 -0.83 -0.84 10.49
C PHE A 91 -0.38 0.61 10.71
N LEU A 92 0.02 0.92 11.95
CA LEU A 92 0.58 2.21 12.34
C LEU A 92 1.82 2.00 13.21
N PRO A 93 3.04 2.28 12.71
CA PRO A 93 4.21 2.29 13.56
C PRO A 93 4.31 3.64 14.28
N ILE A 94 4.63 3.61 15.57
CA ILE A 94 4.77 4.79 16.42
C ILE A 94 6.17 4.89 17.03
N ALA A 95 6.58 6.13 17.27
CA ALA A 95 7.84 6.48 17.91
C ALA A 95 7.64 7.61 18.91
N PHE A 96 8.47 7.65 19.95
CA PHE A 96 8.57 8.80 20.85
C PHE A 96 9.79 9.65 20.47
N VAL A 97 9.60 10.96 20.33
CA VAL A 97 10.64 11.94 19.99
C VAL A 97 10.56 13.12 20.95
N SER A 98 11.66 13.46 21.61
CA SER A 98 11.73 14.61 22.52
C SER A 98 12.20 15.91 21.87
N ASP A 99 12.63 15.87 20.61
CA ASP A 99 13.07 17.07 19.88
C ASP A 99 11.86 17.88 19.38
N GLU A 100 11.66 19.07 19.93
CA GLU A 100 10.57 19.99 19.56
C GLU A 100 10.68 20.54 18.13
N SER A 101 11.85 20.51 17.50
CA SER A 101 11.99 20.93 16.10
C SER A 101 11.48 19.87 15.11
N PHE A 102 11.23 18.65 15.59
CA PHE A 102 10.90 17.52 14.73
C PHE A 102 9.41 17.47 14.39
N ALA A 103 9.15 17.36 13.08
CA ALA A 103 7.89 16.95 12.45
C ALA A 103 6.60 17.53 13.06
N GLU A 104 6.52 18.86 13.21
CA GLU A 104 5.35 19.57 13.79
C GLU A 104 4.00 19.14 13.17
N LYS A 105 3.98 18.85 11.88
CA LYS A 105 2.78 18.48 11.12
C LYS A 105 2.36 17.02 11.27
N ASP A 106 3.25 16.18 11.79
CA ASP A 106 3.08 14.72 11.84
C ASP A 106 2.93 14.19 13.27
N ARG A 107 2.71 15.09 14.24
CA ARG A 107 2.50 14.76 15.65
C ARG A 107 1.15 14.09 15.85
N ILE A 108 1.18 12.93 16.51
CA ILE A 108 -0.03 12.22 16.95
C ILE A 108 -0.44 12.74 18.32
N LEU A 109 0.51 12.80 19.28
CA LEU A 109 0.23 13.12 20.67
C LEU A 109 1.41 13.82 21.36
N PRO A 110 1.26 15.04 21.92
CA PRO A 110 2.21 15.56 22.91
C PRO A 110 2.09 14.77 24.23
N ILE A 111 3.22 14.33 24.78
CA ILE A 111 3.28 13.45 25.96
C ILE A 111 4.57 13.70 26.76
N SER A 112 4.51 13.49 28.08
CA SER A 112 5.68 13.47 28.96
C SER A 112 5.88 12.06 29.54
N ILE A 113 7.04 11.46 29.30
CA ILE A 113 7.37 10.10 29.73
C ILE A 113 8.56 10.19 30.70
N LYS A 114 8.39 9.75 31.96
CA LYS A 114 9.41 9.88 33.02
C LYS A 114 10.01 11.29 33.14
N GLY A 115 9.19 12.32 32.97
CA GLY A 115 9.60 13.73 33.04
C GLY A 115 10.35 14.24 31.81
N GLN A 116 10.46 13.45 30.75
CA GLN A 116 10.95 13.89 29.44
C GLN A 116 9.76 14.23 28.54
N ASP A 117 9.65 15.51 28.18
CA ASP A 117 8.63 15.98 27.26
C ASP A 117 8.97 15.58 25.81
N GLY A 118 7.94 15.29 25.03
CA GLY A 118 8.08 14.93 23.64
C GLY A 118 6.74 14.64 22.97
N PHE A 119 6.82 13.90 21.88
CA PHE A 119 5.69 13.62 21.00
C PHE A 119 5.70 12.16 20.56
N ILE A 120 4.52 11.55 20.54
CA ILE A 120 4.28 10.35 19.74
C ILE A 120 4.03 10.78 18.30
N ILE A 121 4.75 10.17 17.38
CA ILE A 121 4.64 10.41 15.94
C ILE A 121 4.50 9.10 15.18
N ASP A 122 4.07 9.20 13.93
CA ASP A 122 4.18 8.08 12.99
C ASP A 122 5.64 7.81 12.65
N ALA A 123 6.13 6.62 13.00
CA ALA A 123 7.54 6.29 12.86
C ALA A 123 8.02 6.30 11.40
N ILE A 124 7.13 6.14 10.41
CA ILE A 124 7.54 6.21 8.98
C ILE A 124 8.11 7.59 8.65
N ASN A 125 7.69 8.62 9.38
CA ASN A 125 8.19 10.00 9.25
C ASN A 125 9.60 10.20 9.81
N LEU A 126 10.12 9.24 10.58
CA LEU A 126 11.51 9.25 11.03
C LEU A 126 12.43 8.62 10.00
N GLU A 127 13.48 9.35 9.63
CA GLU A 127 14.56 8.76 8.83
C GLU A 127 15.26 7.63 9.58
N ALA A 128 15.41 7.74 10.90
CA ALA A 128 15.98 6.69 11.74
C ALA A 128 15.19 5.37 11.65
N PHE A 129 13.85 5.44 11.70
CA PHE A 129 13.00 4.26 11.51
C PHE A 129 13.14 3.66 10.10
N ARG A 130 13.16 4.50 9.06
CA ARG A 130 13.34 4.06 7.66
C ARG A 130 14.69 3.37 7.48
N LYS A 131 15.76 3.93 8.07
CA LYS A 131 17.10 3.33 8.14
C LYS A 131 17.08 1.99 8.86
N LEU A 132 16.44 1.90 10.03
CA LEU A 132 16.33 0.66 10.79
C LEU A 132 15.62 -0.42 9.97
N VAL A 133 14.49 -0.09 9.35
CA VAL A 133 13.74 -1.01 8.48
C VAL A 133 14.62 -1.53 7.35
N PHE A 134 15.37 -0.65 6.67
CA PHE A 134 16.31 -1.03 5.63
C PHE A 134 17.41 -1.96 6.16
N GLU A 135 18.05 -1.62 7.28
CA GLU A 135 19.11 -2.43 7.89
C GLU A 135 18.59 -3.81 8.32
N ARG A 136 17.37 -3.89 8.88
CA ARG A 136 16.72 -5.16 9.25
C ARG A 136 16.43 -6.04 8.03
N ILE A 137 15.97 -5.46 6.92
CA ILE A 137 15.79 -6.19 5.65
C ILE A 137 17.16 -6.65 5.13
N MET A 138 18.15 -5.77 5.07
CA MET A 138 19.49 -6.07 4.57
C MET A 138 20.20 -7.18 5.37
N THR A 139 19.98 -7.21 6.68
CA THR A 139 20.54 -8.20 7.62
C THR A 139 19.59 -9.35 7.94
N ALA A 140 18.50 -9.49 7.19
CA ALA A 140 17.52 -10.56 7.39
C ALA A 140 18.20 -11.94 7.32
N VAL A 141 17.85 -12.80 8.28
CA VAL A 141 18.33 -14.18 8.35
C VAL A 141 17.30 -15.11 7.71
N PRO A 142 17.73 -16.18 7.03
CA PRO A 142 16.82 -17.23 6.59
C PRO A 142 16.10 -17.85 7.80
N ASN A 143 14.83 -18.23 7.61
CA ASN A 143 14.02 -18.91 8.64
C ASN A 143 13.86 -18.13 9.96
N ASP A 144 13.72 -16.80 9.89
CA ASP A 144 13.38 -15.99 11.05
C ASP A 144 12.07 -16.48 11.70
N THR A 145 12.16 -17.00 12.93
CA THR A 145 11.02 -17.52 13.69
C THR A 145 10.42 -16.48 14.63
N THR A 146 10.93 -15.24 14.63
CA THR A 146 10.37 -14.17 15.44
C THR A 146 9.01 -13.74 14.90
N LYS A 147 8.31 -12.94 15.70
CA LYS A 147 7.00 -12.39 15.35
C LYS A 147 7.07 -11.44 14.16
N VAL A 148 8.11 -10.61 14.10
CA VAL A 148 8.35 -9.65 13.00
C VAL A 148 9.44 -10.22 12.11
N ARG A 149 9.05 -10.73 10.95
CA ARG A 149 9.95 -11.43 10.03
C ARG A 149 10.34 -10.52 8.89
N TYR A 150 11.64 -10.46 8.66
CA TYR A 150 12.26 -9.70 7.59
C TYR A 150 12.70 -10.65 6.50
N HIS A 151 12.45 -10.28 5.25
CA HIS A 151 12.85 -11.08 4.09
C HIS A 151 13.73 -10.24 3.19
N LYS A 152 14.85 -10.83 2.76
CA LYS A 152 15.77 -10.24 1.79
C LYS A 152 15.75 -11.07 0.51
N SER A 153 15.63 -10.39 -0.63
CA SER A 153 15.78 -11.01 -1.94
C SER A 153 17.23 -11.45 -2.17
N GLU A 154 17.42 -12.58 -2.85
CA GLU A 154 18.75 -13.06 -3.25
C GLU A 154 19.45 -12.09 -4.23
N PHE A 155 18.67 -11.26 -4.94
CA PHE A 155 19.17 -10.27 -5.89
C PHE A 155 19.44 -8.90 -5.25
N PHE A 156 19.21 -8.74 -3.94
CA PHE A 156 19.44 -7.47 -3.26
C PHE A 156 20.93 -7.30 -2.90
N THR A 157 21.57 -6.29 -3.49
CA THR A 157 23.03 -6.10 -3.43
C THR A 157 23.51 -4.96 -2.53
N HIS A 158 22.60 -4.15 -1.97
CA HIS A 158 23.02 -3.02 -1.14
C HIS A 158 23.62 -3.49 0.18
N THR A 159 24.66 -2.78 0.62
CA THR A 159 25.44 -3.11 1.82
C THR A 159 25.29 -2.11 2.97
N GLU A 160 24.70 -0.94 2.70
CA GLU A 160 24.48 0.10 3.70
C GLU A 160 23.31 1.03 3.34
N TYR A 161 22.75 1.68 4.35
CA TYR A 161 21.80 2.78 4.19
C TYR A 161 22.54 4.11 3.99
N LYS A 162 22.07 4.94 3.06
CA LYS A 162 22.64 6.26 2.72
C LYS A 162 21.65 7.39 2.92
N SER A 163 20.42 7.26 2.43
CA SER A 163 19.42 8.32 2.45
C SER A 163 18.01 7.79 2.23
N SER A 164 16.99 8.59 2.59
CA SER A 164 15.62 8.31 2.19
C SER A 164 14.77 9.57 2.00
N ARG A 165 13.81 9.49 1.08
CA ARG A 165 12.88 10.59 0.78
C ARG A 165 11.50 10.05 0.42
N TYR A 166 10.47 10.84 0.66
CA TYR A 166 9.12 10.48 0.27
C TYR A 166 8.97 10.37 -1.24
N MET A 167 8.29 9.31 -1.66
CA MET A 167 7.70 9.24 -2.98
C MET A 167 6.35 9.98 -2.92
N GLY A 168 6.01 10.72 -3.99
CA GLY A 168 4.88 11.67 -4.02
C GLY A 168 3.48 11.05 -3.86
N MET A 169 2.54 11.45 -4.72
CA MET A 169 1.11 11.16 -4.55
C MET A 169 0.79 9.66 -4.47
N GLU A 170 0.48 9.16 -3.28
CA GLU A 170 -0.15 7.85 -3.10
C GLU A 170 -1.43 7.95 -2.27
N GLN A 171 -2.46 7.19 -2.66
CA GLN A 171 -3.79 7.26 -2.06
C GLN A 171 -3.97 6.37 -0.83
N SER A 172 -3.36 5.17 -0.79
CA SER A 172 -3.67 4.15 0.22
C SER A 172 -2.49 3.65 1.05
N ASN A 173 -1.25 3.95 0.64
CA ASN A 173 -0.02 3.47 1.28
C ASN A 173 0.97 4.62 1.46
N THR A 174 2.07 4.35 2.17
CA THR A 174 3.16 5.32 2.30
C THR A 174 4.41 4.73 1.66
N SER A 175 4.84 5.32 0.54
CA SER A 175 6.06 4.91 -0.16
C SER A 175 7.22 5.86 0.06
N VAL A 176 8.40 5.29 0.22
CA VAL A 176 9.64 5.99 0.50
C VAL A 176 10.71 5.45 -0.44
N ILE A 177 11.43 6.35 -1.09
CA ILE A 177 12.63 6.02 -1.85
C ILE A 177 13.81 5.90 -0.87
N LEU A 178 14.54 4.80 -0.94
CA LEU A 178 15.73 4.50 -0.16
C LEU A 178 16.93 4.43 -1.10
N ASN A 179 18.02 5.11 -0.74
CA ASN A 179 19.30 5.13 -1.48
C ASN A 179 19.17 5.52 -2.97
N ASP A 180 18.08 6.17 -3.38
CA ASP A 180 17.74 6.46 -4.79
C ASP A 180 17.79 5.24 -5.73
N SER A 181 17.63 4.04 -5.19
CA SER A 181 17.72 2.76 -5.93
C SER A 181 16.62 1.77 -5.56
N SER A 182 15.91 2.03 -4.46
CA SER A 182 14.89 1.15 -3.90
C SER A 182 13.68 1.98 -3.50
N VAL A 183 12.48 1.42 -3.62
CA VAL A 183 11.24 1.97 -3.07
C VAL A 183 10.72 0.99 -2.05
N ILE A 184 10.48 1.45 -0.83
CA ILE A 184 9.72 0.70 0.17
C ILE A 184 8.31 1.27 0.28
N LYS A 185 7.31 0.40 0.19
CA LYS A 185 5.90 0.69 0.37
C LYS A 185 5.44 0.09 1.69
N PHE A 186 5.03 0.95 2.62
CA PHE A 186 4.39 0.53 3.87
C PHE A 186 2.88 0.41 3.67
N PHE A 187 2.34 -0.78 3.91
CA PHE A 187 0.92 -1.04 3.79
C PHE A 187 0.19 -0.48 5.00
N ARG A 188 -0.66 0.53 4.77
CA ARG A 188 -1.42 1.16 5.86
C ARG A 188 -2.65 0.37 6.21
N ARG A 189 -3.43 0.00 5.20
CA ARG A 189 -4.53 -0.95 5.35
C ARG A 189 -3.98 -2.35 5.10
N ILE A 190 -4.19 -3.24 6.05
CA ILE A 190 -3.72 -4.62 6.01
C ILE A 190 -4.92 -5.57 5.90
N TYR A 191 -4.67 -6.75 5.36
CA TYR A 191 -5.63 -7.85 5.26
C TYR A 191 -5.01 -9.07 5.94
N ALA A 192 -5.84 -9.97 6.46
CA ALA A 192 -5.38 -11.18 7.14
C ALA A 192 -4.61 -12.12 6.20
N ASP A 193 -4.95 -12.08 4.90
CA ASP A 193 -4.29 -12.87 3.87
C ASP A 193 -2.98 -12.23 3.37
N LYS A 194 -2.18 -13.01 2.65
CA LYS A 194 -0.98 -12.51 1.98
C LYS A 194 -1.33 -11.31 1.10
N ASN A 195 -0.50 -10.27 1.17
CA ASN A 195 -0.70 -9.11 0.32
C ASN A 195 -0.41 -9.47 -1.15
N PRO A 196 -1.35 -9.21 -2.09
CA PRO A 196 -1.18 -9.60 -3.48
C PRO A 196 -0.02 -8.87 -4.16
N ASP A 197 0.26 -7.60 -3.80
CA ASP A 197 1.42 -6.88 -4.35
C ASP A 197 2.73 -7.59 -3.96
N TYR A 198 2.82 -8.07 -2.72
CA TYR A 198 3.96 -8.83 -2.25
C TYR A 198 4.08 -10.19 -2.95
N GLU A 199 2.99 -10.96 -2.97
CA GLU A 199 2.97 -12.31 -3.53
C GLU A 199 3.31 -12.30 -5.02
N MET A 200 2.66 -11.42 -5.79
CA MET A 200 2.93 -11.27 -7.22
C MET A 200 4.34 -10.74 -7.48
N SER A 201 4.79 -9.71 -6.76
CA SER A 201 6.12 -9.13 -6.98
C SER A 201 7.24 -10.14 -6.71
N ARG A 202 7.14 -10.88 -5.61
CA ARG A 202 8.11 -11.91 -5.26
C ARG A 202 8.09 -13.04 -6.27
N PHE A 203 6.90 -13.53 -6.63
CA PHE A 203 6.75 -14.61 -7.60
C PHE A 203 7.34 -14.24 -8.98
N LEU A 204 6.94 -13.08 -9.52
CA LEU A 204 7.41 -12.61 -10.82
C LEU A 204 8.93 -12.40 -10.85
N SER A 205 9.50 -11.86 -9.76
CA SER A 205 10.93 -11.56 -9.68
C SER A 205 11.77 -12.81 -9.40
N GLU A 206 11.50 -13.51 -8.29
CA GLU A 206 12.37 -14.59 -7.79
C GLU A 206 12.10 -15.92 -8.49
N ARG A 207 10.84 -16.27 -8.79
CA ARG A 207 10.51 -17.57 -9.38
C ARG A 207 10.55 -17.58 -10.89
N LYS A 208 10.05 -16.50 -11.53
CA LYS A 208 9.90 -16.45 -12.99
C LYS A 208 10.92 -15.55 -13.69
N GLY A 209 11.65 -14.70 -12.96
CA GLY A 209 12.63 -13.79 -13.55
C GLY A 209 12.03 -12.82 -14.57
N TYR A 210 10.78 -12.42 -14.38
CA TYR A 210 10.07 -11.50 -15.28
C TYR A 210 10.64 -10.08 -15.15
N LYS A 211 11.19 -9.56 -16.25
CA LYS A 211 12.00 -8.32 -16.24
C LYS A 211 11.22 -7.02 -16.39
N ASN A 212 9.93 -7.08 -16.73
CA ASN A 212 9.13 -5.85 -16.96
C ASN A 212 8.28 -5.45 -15.75
N THR A 213 8.66 -5.90 -14.56
CA THR A 213 8.17 -5.38 -13.28
C THR A 213 9.37 -4.99 -12.40
N PRO A 214 9.22 -3.98 -11.52
CA PRO A 214 10.25 -3.68 -10.52
C PRO A 214 10.63 -4.92 -9.72
N ALA A 215 11.95 -5.20 -9.64
CA ALA A 215 12.43 -6.40 -8.98
C ALA A 215 12.14 -6.35 -7.46
N TYR A 216 11.65 -7.46 -6.92
CA TYR A 216 11.51 -7.64 -5.47
C TYR A 216 12.88 -7.61 -4.78
N GLN A 217 13.00 -6.78 -3.74
CA GLN A 217 14.25 -6.60 -2.98
C GLN A 217 14.12 -7.04 -1.51
N GLY A 218 12.92 -6.96 -0.93
CA GLY A 218 12.67 -7.43 0.42
C GLY A 218 11.28 -7.11 0.92
N SER A 219 10.95 -7.56 2.14
CA SER A 219 9.67 -7.27 2.77
C SER A 219 9.74 -7.41 4.28
N ILE A 220 8.71 -6.89 4.95
CA ILE A 220 8.46 -7.13 6.37
C ILE A 220 7.08 -7.75 6.50
N SER A 221 7.02 -8.82 7.28
CA SER A 221 5.81 -9.52 7.64
C SER A 221 5.72 -9.69 9.14
N ILE A 222 4.50 -9.87 9.63
CA ILE A 222 4.25 -10.29 11.00
C ILE A 222 3.47 -11.59 11.02
N ILE A 223 3.69 -12.37 12.06
CA ILE A 223 2.78 -13.45 12.43
C ILE A 223 1.89 -12.93 13.54
N ASP A 224 0.59 -12.84 13.26
CA ASP A 224 -0.40 -12.42 14.26
C ASP A 224 -0.68 -13.55 15.27
N ALA A 225 -1.55 -13.26 16.23
CA ALA A 225 -1.93 -14.21 17.28
C ALA A 225 -2.60 -15.50 16.74
N ASP A 226 -3.23 -15.44 15.58
CA ASP A 226 -3.90 -16.56 14.91
C ASP A 226 -2.96 -17.34 13.97
N GLY A 227 -1.72 -16.89 13.83
CA GLY A 227 -0.70 -17.51 12.98
C GLY A 227 -0.74 -17.05 11.52
N ALA A 228 -1.57 -16.06 11.18
CA ALA A 228 -1.65 -15.49 9.85
C ALA A 228 -0.41 -14.63 9.54
N ASN A 229 0.05 -14.69 8.29
CA ASN A 229 1.22 -13.96 7.84
C ASN A 229 0.80 -12.67 7.14
N ILE A 230 0.85 -11.56 7.87
CA ILE A 230 0.44 -10.24 7.38
C ILE A 230 1.66 -9.49 6.89
N THR A 231 1.68 -9.13 5.60
CA THR A 231 2.73 -8.28 5.04
C THR A 231 2.47 -6.81 5.37
N ILE A 232 3.43 -6.15 6.02
CA ILE A 232 3.32 -4.73 6.43
C ILE A 232 4.20 -3.80 5.58
N ALA A 233 5.22 -4.32 4.90
CA ALA A 233 6.03 -3.55 3.97
C ALA A 233 6.57 -4.39 2.82
N LEU A 234 6.69 -3.79 1.64
CA LEU A 234 7.27 -4.35 0.42
C LEU A 234 8.35 -3.42 -0.11
N MET A 235 9.56 -3.93 -0.36
CA MET A 235 10.66 -3.19 -0.96
C MET A 235 10.98 -3.73 -2.35
N GLN A 236 11.03 -2.82 -3.32
CA GLN A 236 11.27 -3.10 -4.73
C GLN A 236 12.34 -2.17 -5.30
N GLU A 237 12.90 -2.54 -6.45
CA GLU A 237 13.78 -1.68 -7.23
C GLU A 237 13.09 -0.37 -7.62
N LEU A 238 13.80 0.76 -7.48
CA LEU A 238 13.37 2.03 -8.07
C LEU A 238 13.73 2.04 -9.55
N VAL A 239 12.73 1.88 -10.41
CA VAL A 239 12.92 1.94 -11.87
C VAL A 239 12.73 3.38 -12.36
N PRO A 240 13.76 4.00 -13.00
CA PRO A 240 13.60 5.29 -13.64
C PRO A 240 12.50 5.24 -14.71
N ASN A 241 11.55 6.17 -14.66
CA ASN A 241 10.45 6.25 -15.61
C ASN A 241 10.24 7.70 -16.07
N GLN A 242 9.52 7.87 -17.18
CA GLN A 242 9.22 9.17 -17.80
C GLN A 242 7.79 9.66 -17.47
N GLY A 243 7.17 9.12 -16.44
CA GLY A 243 5.80 9.42 -16.04
C GLY A 243 4.84 8.24 -16.18
N ASP A 244 3.56 8.56 -16.05
CA ASP A 244 2.47 7.59 -16.00
C ASP A 244 1.84 7.34 -17.39
N ALA A 245 1.42 6.09 -17.63
CA ALA A 245 0.85 5.68 -18.90
C ALA A 245 -0.48 6.38 -19.22
N TRP A 246 -1.30 6.68 -18.22
CA TRP A 246 -2.57 7.40 -18.40
C TRP A 246 -2.33 8.80 -18.94
N GLU A 247 -1.48 9.58 -18.28
CA GLU A 247 -1.13 10.93 -18.73
C GLU A 247 -0.45 10.93 -20.10
N TYR A 248 0.40 9.95 -20.36
CA TYR A 248 1.03 9.77 -21.66
C TYR A 248 0.00 9.54 -22.77
N PHE A 249 -0.90 8.56 -22.60
CA PHE A 249 -1.90 8.25 -23.62
C PHE A 249 -2.96 9.34 -23.78
N LEU A 250 -3.30 10.08 -22.72
CA LEU A 250 -4.17 11.26 -22.84
C LEU A 250 -3.57 12.30 -23.80
N LYS A 251 -2.26 12.58 -23.70
CA LYS A 251 -1.56 13.51 -24.59
C LYS A 251 -1.53 12.99 -26.04
N GLU A 252 -1.28 11.69 -26.23
CA GLU A 252 -1.31 11.09 -27.57
C GLU A 252 -2.72 11.17 -28.17
N ILE A 253 -3.77 10.85 -27.41
CA ILE A 253 -5.15 10.92 -27.88
C ILE A 253 -5.55 12.35 -28.26
N ASP A 254 -5.17 13.35 -27.45
CA ASP A 254 -5.41 14.75 -27.76
C ASP A 254 -4.75 15.17 -29.09
N LEU A 255 -3.52 14.71 -29.34
CA LEU A 255 -2.84 14.93 -30.62
C LEU A 255 -3.55 14.23 -31.79
N ILE A 256 -4.04 13.00 -31.59
CA ILE A 256 -4.81 12.26 -32.61
C ILE A 256 -6.06 13.05 -33.01
N PHE A 257 -6.81 13.59 -32.04
CA PHE A 257 -7.98 14.41 -32.35
C PHE A 257 -7.61 15.72 -33.04
N SER A 258 -6.55 16.39 -32.57
CA SER A 258 -6.06 17.63 -33.16
C SER A 258 -5.58 17.45 -34.61
N ASN A 259 -5.04 16.28 -34.96
CA ASN A 259 -4.64 15.96 -36.33
C ASN A 259 -5.79 15.96 -37.33
N LEU A 260 -7.04 15.76 -36.89
CA LEU A 260 -8.21 15.86 -37.78
C LEU A 260 -8.30 17.26 -38.42
N GLU A 261 -8.08 18.29 -37.61
CA GLU A 261 -8.09 19.68 -38.06
C GLU A 261 -6.78 20.02 -38.80
N TYR A 262 -5.62 19.76 -38.18
CA TYR A 262 -4.32 20.17 -38.75
C TYR A 262 -4.03 19.54 -40.11
N LYS A 263 -4.44 18.29 -40.33
CA LYS A 263 -4.25 17.58 -41.59
C LYS A 263 -5.47 17.62 -42.51
N ASN A 264 -6.52 18.35 -42.14
CA ASN A 264 -7.80 18.43 -42.87
C ASN A 264 -8.36 17.04 -43.22
N ILE A 265 -8.32 16.11 -42.27
CA ILE A 265 -8.76 14.72 -42.49
C ILE A 265 -10.29 14.68 -42.50
N THR A 266 -10.85 14.17 -43.60
CA THR A 266 -12.28 13.91 -43.69
C THR A 266 -12.59 12.54 -43.09
N VAL A 267 -13.14 12.49 -41.87
CA VAL A 267 -13.44 11.24 -41.13
C VAL A 267 -14.22 10.22 -41.97
N ASN A 268 -15.20 10.68 -42.74
CA ASN A 268 -16.04 9.81 -43.59
C ASN A 268 -15.28 9.13 -44.74
N ARG A 269 -14.05 9.57 -45.05
CA ARG A 269 -13.18 8.96 -46.07
C ARG A 269 -12.16 7.99 -45.48
N LEU A 270 -12.08 7.89 -44.15
CA LEU A 270 -11.21 6.92 -43.52
C LEU A 270 -11.70 5.50 -43.83
N PRO A 271 -10.78 4.56 -44.05
CA PRO A 271 -11.13 3.17 -44.31
C PRO A 271 -11.89 2.60 -43.11
N GLN A 272 -12.97 1.88 -43.39
CA GLN A 272 -13.68 1.15 -42.34
C GLN A 272 -12.89 -0.09 -41.95
N ILE A 273 -12.83 -0.36 -40.64
CA ILE A 273 -12.16 -1.52 -40.07
C ILE A 273 -13.22 -2.34 -39.34
N ASP A 274 -13.16 -3.67 -39.53
CA ASP A 274 -14.03 -4.59 -38.83
C ASP A 274 -13.74 -4.57 -37.32
N LEU A 275 -14.77 -4.26 -36.53
CA LEU A 275 -14.64 -4.23 -35.08
C LEU A 275 -14.30 -5.62 -34.53
N PHE A 276 -13.41 -5.66 -33.55
CA PHE A 276 -12.96 -6.88 -32.85
C PHE A 276 -12.22 -7.91 -33.71
N GLN A 277 -11.90 -7.60 -34.96
CA GLN A 277 -11.05 -8.45 -35.78
C GLN A 277 -9.56 -8.15 -35.57
N PRO A 278 -8.69 -9.17 -35.49
CA PRO A 278 -7.26 -8.95 -35.43
C PRO A 278 -6.75 -8.29 -36.71
N LEU A 279 -6.05 -7.16 -36.58
CA LEU A 279 -5.42 -6.46 -37.69
C LEU A 279 -3.91 -6.31 -37.41
N PRO A 280 -3.03 -6.98 -38.17
CA PRO A 280 -1.59 -6.79 -38.03
C PRO A 280 -1.18 -5.36 -38.33
N LEU A 281 -0.16 -4.84 -37.63
CA LEU A 281 0.29 -3.44 -37.81
C LEU A 281 0.65 -3.09 -39.27
N LYS A 282 1.22 -4.05 -40.00
CA LYS A 282 1.57 -3.91 -41.43
C LYS A 282 0.36 -3.75 -42.36
N ASP A 283 -0.81 -4.17 -41.90
CA ASP A 283 -2.06 -4.17 -42.66
C ASP A 283 -2.97 -3.00 -42.21
N VAL A 284 -2.52 -2.18 -41.23
CA VAL A 284 -3.22 -0.96 -40.84
C VAL A 284 -3.15 0.03 -42.00
N PRO A 285 -4.30 0.56 -42.47
CA PRO A 285 -4.32 1.49 -43.59
C PRO A 285 -3.46 2.73 -43.35
N HIS A 286 -2.76 3.19 -44.38
CA HIS A 286 -1.83 4.32 -44.27
C HIS A 286 -2.54 5.61 -43.83
N GLU A 287 -3.81 5.78 -44.17
CA GLU A 287 -4.65 6.91 -43.76
C GLU A 287 -4.85 6.95 -42.24
N ILE A 288 -4.99 5.78 -41.60
CA ILE A 288 -5.10 5.67 -40.15
C ILE A 288 -3.75 5.92 -39.48
N ILE A 289 -2.66 5.45 -40.09
CA ILE A 289 -1.30 5.72 -39.61
C ILE A 289 -0.96 7.20 -39.72
N ASP A 290 -1.33 7.85 -40.82
CA ASP A 290 -1.13 9.29 -40.99
C ASP A 290 -1.97 10.10 -40.00
N TRP A 291 -3.20 9.68 -39.73
CA TRP A 291 -4.05 10.32 -38.73
C TRP A 291 -3.51 10.16 -37.30
N ALA A 292 -3.33 8.92 -36.84
CA ALA A 292 -3.07 8.61 -35.44
C ALA A 292 -1.57 8.58 -35.09
N GLY A 293 -0.71 8.42 -36.10
CA GLY A 293 0.73 8.24 -35.94
C GLY A 293 1.11 6.79 -35.67
N LEU A 294 2.19 6.31 -36.30
CA LEU A 294 2.67 4.93 -36.11
C LEU A 294 3.11 4.64 -34.66
N ASN A 295 3.62 5.66 -33.98
CA ASN A 295 4.20 5.54 -32.63
C ASN A 295 3.20 5.03 -31.59
N VAL A 296 1.93 5.47 -31.63
CA VAL A 296 0.91 5.04 -30.66
C VAL A 296 0.63 3.54 -30.81
N PHE A 297 0.56 3.03 -32.04
CA PHE A 297 0.33 1.61 -32.29
C PHE A 297 1.49 0.73 -31.83
N LEU A 298 2.74 1.17 -32.06
CA LEU A 298 3.93 0.47 -31.56
C LEU A 298 3.94 0.39 -30.03
N LYS A 299 3.56 1.48 -29.35
CA LYS A 299 3.47 1.51 -27.89
C LYS A 299 2.34 0.65 -27.35
N LEU A 300 1.17 0.65 -28.00
CA LEU A 300 0.06 -0.24 -27.66
C LEU A 300 0.43 -1.72 -27.85
N GLN A 301 1.13 -2.05 -28.94
CA GLN A 301 1.63 -3.41 -29.18
C GLN A 301 2.62 -3.83 -28.09
N ALA A 302 3.57 -2.97 -27.75
CA ALA A 302 4.53 -3.25 -26.69
C ALA A 302 3.84 -3.45 -25.33
N LEU A 303 2.87 -2.60 -24.98
CA LEU A 303 2.08 -2.74 -23.75
C LEU A 303 1.34 -4.09 -23.73
N ALA A 304 0.61 -4.42 -24.80
CA ALA A 304 -0.12 -5.68 -24.93
C ALA A 304 0.81 -6.90 -24.83
N GLN A 305 1.97 -6.85 -25.49
CA GLN A 305 2.98 -7.90 -25.41
C GLN A 305 3.48 -8.08 -23.97
N ARG A 306 3.85 -7.00 -23.27
CA ARG A 306 4.34 -7.11 -21.89
C ARG A 306 3.27 -7.64 -20.95
N THR A 307 2.02 -7.19 -21.09
CA THR A 307 0.88 -7.73 -20.33
C THR A 307 0.68 -9.22 -20.60
N ALA A 308 0.75 -9.66 -21.85
CA ALA A 308 0.63 -11.08 -22.20
C ALA A 308 1.78 -11.92 -21.62
N GLU A 309 3.02 -11.45 -21.73
CA GLU A 309 4.18 -12.12 -21.13
C GLU A 309 4.04 -12.25 -19.60
N MET A 310 3.52 -11.22 -18.92
CA MET A 310 3.22 -11.27 -17.49
C MET A 310 2.16 -12.33 -17.17
N HIS A 311 1.05 -12.37 -17.93
CA HIS A 311 0.02 -13.39 -17.73
C HIS A 311 0.53 -14.81 -17.98
N ILE A 312 1.40 -15.02 -18.98
CA ILE A 312 2.05 -16.30 -19.22
C ILE A 312 2.93 -16.69 -18.03
N ALA A 313 3.70 -15.75 -17.48
CA ALA A 313 4.52 -15.99 -16.30
C ALA A 313 3.67 -16.38 -15.09
N LEU A 314 2.60 -15.63 -14.80
CA LEU A 314 1.65 -15.90 -13.70
C LEU A 314 0.94 -17.25 -13.87
N GLY A 315 0.46 -17.55 -15.08
CA GLY A 315 -0.24 -18.81 -15.38
C GLY A 315 0.66 -20.03 -15.49
N SER A 316 1.98 -19.89 -15.32
CA SER A 316 2.94 -21.00 -15.34
C SER A 316 3.29 -21.54 -13.95
N GLU A 317 2.62 -21.10 -12.89
CA GLU A 317 2.70 -21.67 -11.55
C GLU A 317 1.71 -22.84 -11.41
N PHE A 318 2.19 -23.95 -10.85
CA PHE A 318 1.43 -25.20 -10.72
C PHE A 318 1.53 -25.79 -9.31
N GLU A 319 2.45 -25.33 -8.48
CA GLU A 319 2.59 -25.80 -7.09
C GLU A 319 1.74 -24.99 -6.12
N ASP A 320 1.59 -23.68 -6.37
CA ASP A 320 0.76 -22.81 -5.53
C ASP A 320 -0.68 -22.70 -6.10
N THR A 321 -1.64 -23.19 -5.33
CA THR A 321 -3.06 -23.15 -5.68
C THR A 321 -3.59 -21.73 -5.88
N ALA A 322 -2.95 -20.72 -5.29
CA ALA A 322 -3.32 -19.31 -5.48
C ALA A 322 -3.18 -18.85 -6.93
N PHE A 323 -2.35 -19.52 -7.74
CA PHE A 323 -2.10 -19.21 -9.14
C PHE A 323 -2.74 -20.21 -10.12
N THR A 324 -3.44 -21.23 -9.60
CA THR A 324 -4.05 -22.26 -10.45
C THR A 324 -5.22 -21.66 -11.24
N PRO A 325 -5.22 -21.75 -12.59
CA PRO A 325 -6.32 -21.23 -13.39
C PRO A 325 -7.65 -21.92 -13.07
N ALA A 326 -8.66 -21.14 -12.69
CA ALA A 326 -10.02 -21.63 -12.51
C ALA A 326 -10.81 -21.50 -13.82
N ARG A 327 -11.53 -22.55 -14.20
CA ARG A 327 -12.46 -22.48 -15.34
C ARG A 327 -13.70 -21.70 -14.93
N PHE A 328 -14.16 -20.81 -15.80
CA PHE A 328 -15.49 -20.23 -15.67
C PHE A 328 -16.54 -21.35 -15.74
N ASN A 329 -17.40 -21.44 -14.73
CA ASN A 329 -18.45 -22.45 -14.62
C ASN A 329 -19.70 -21.86 -13.92
N GLY A 330 -20.78 -22.63 -13.85
CA GLY A 330 -22.04 -22.16 -13.24
C GLY A 330 -21.89 -21.78 -11.76
N ASP A 331 -21.06 -22.50 -11.00
CA ASP A 331 -20.81 -22.17 -9.59
C ASP A 331 -20.09 -20.83 -9.44
N TYR A 332 -19.13 -20.54 -10.32
CA TYR A 332 -18.42 -19.27 -10.37
C TYR A 332 -19.36 -18.12 -10.77
N GLU A 333 -20.28 -18.35 -11.72
CA GLU A 333 -21.31 -17.38 -12.07
C GLU A 333 -22.21 -17.03 -10.87
N VAL A 334 -22.68 -18.05 -10.14
CA VAL A 334 -23.48 -17.86 -8.92
C VAL A 334 -22.69 -17.11 -7.85
N TRP A 335 -21.43 -17.51 -7.62
CA TRP A 335 -20.54 -16.82 -6.68
C TRP A 335 -20.34 -15.35 -7.06
N LEU A 336 -20.03 -15.07 -8.34
CA LEU A 336 -19.79 -13.72 -8.85
C LEU A 336 -21.04 -12.86 -8.72
N LYS A 337 -22.21 -13.40 -9.10
CA LYS A 337 -23.51 -12.73 -8.92
C LYS A 337 -23.76 -12.37 -7.46
N ASN A 338 -23.59 -13.33 -6.55
CA ASN A 338 -23.77 -13.09 -5.12
C ASN A 338 -22.79 -12.06 -4.59
N ARG A 339 -21.53 -12.08 -5.06
CA ARG A 339 -20.51 -11.12 -4.66
C ARG A 339 -20.81 -9.70 -5.15
N LEU A 340 -21.26 -9.55 -6.40
CA LEU A 340 -21.67 -8.28 -6.97
C LEU A 340 -22.92 -7.72 -6.28
N LEU A 341 -23.92 -8.58 -6.01
CA LEU A 341 -25.11 -8.20 -5.23
C LEU A 341 -24.73 -7.70 -3.84
N TYR A 342 -23.86 -8.44 -3.14
CA TYR A 342 -23.35 -8.03 -1.84
C TYR A 342 -22.61 -6.69 -1.89
N GLN A 343 -21.71 -6.49 -2.86
CA GLN A 343 -21.00 -5.22 -3.04
C GLN A 343 -21.95 -4.06 -3.34
N PHE A 344 -22.94 -4.28 -4.20
CA PHE A 344 -23.96 -3.29 -4.52
C PHE A 344 -24.81 -2.94 -3.30
N GLN A 345 -25.28 -3.94 -2.57
CA GLN A 345 -26.13 -3.75 -1.39
C GLN A 345 -25.38 -3.05 -0.26
N ASN A 346 -24.11 -3.40 -0.03
CA ASN A 346 -23.25 -2.65 0.89
C ASN A 346 -23.10 -1.18 0.47
N ARG A 347 -22.93 -0.91 -0.83
CA ARG A 347 -22.79 0.45 -1.33
C ARG A 347 -24.10 1.24 -1.19
N LEU A 348 -25.23 0.63 -1.48
CA LEU A 348 -26.57 1.22 -1.31
C LEU A 348 -26.83 1.56 0.16
N ASN A 349 -26.54 0.63 1.08
CA ASN A 349 -26.69 0.85 2.52
C ASN A 349 -25.82 2.00 3.05
N THR A 350 -24.71 2.34 2.36
CA THR A 350 -23.86 3.49 2.70
C THR A 350 -24.46 4.83 2.25
N VAL A 351 -25.41 4.82 1.32
CA VAL A 351 -26.10 6.03 0.81
C VAL A 351 -27.43 6.25 1.53
N GLU A 352 -28.09 5.17 1.97
CA GLU A 352 -29.39 5.23 2.65
C GLU A 352 -29.30 5.44 4.17
N ASN A 353 -28.13 5.23 4.79
CA ASN A 353 -27.85 5.52 6.20
C ASN A 353 -26.78 6.59 6.35
#